data_AF-A0A434TAL9-F1
#
_entry.id   AF-A0A434TAL9-F1
#
_cell.length_a   1.000
_cell.length_b   1.000
_cell.length_c   1.000
_cell.angle_alpha   90.00
_cell.angle_beta   90.00
_cell.angle_gamma   90.00
#
_symmetry.space_group_name_H-M   'P 1'
#
loop_
_entity.id
_entity.type
_entity.pdbx_description
1 polymer ?
#
loop_
_entity_poly.entity_id
_entity_poly.type
_entity_poly.pdbx_seq_one_letter_code
_entity_poly.pdbx_strand_id
1 'polypeptide(L)'
;AEEFIGIVQGLWRGWDADALLFDKAGGRFHDPQKMHLLDHKGGFFSVRGPLNVARSPQDAPVLVMSGLSEADLDFAVRVADVVLIAEGSPEATRAACDDLRGRALAAGREPDAMKVLMTVAGDPELK
;
A
#
# COMPACT_ATOMS: atom_id res chain seq x y z
N ALA A 1 -0.36 1.35 13.01
CA ALA A 1 -0.07 0.86 11.64
C ALA A 1 -0.65 1.81 10.59
N GLU A 2 -1.94 2.15 10.69
CA GLU A 2 -2.63 3.06 9.76
C GLU A 2 -1.91 4.40 9.54
N GLU A 3 -1.57 5.12 10.62
CA GLU A 3 -0.82 6.40 10.51
C GLU A 3 0.49 6.23 9.73
N PHE A 4 1.26 5.18 10.04
CA PHE A 4 2.54 4.92 9.39
C PHE A 4 2.40 4.65 7.89
N ILE A 5 1.45 3.79 7.50
CA ILE A 5 1.22 3.46 6.09
C ILE A 5 0.75 4.69 5.32
N GLY A 6 -0.15 5.49 5.91
CA GLY A 6 -0.60 6.75 5.31
C GLY A 6 0.55 7.73 5.06
N ILE A 7 1.48 7.87 6.03
CA ILE A 7 2.68 8.70 5.88
C ILE A 7 3.55 8.20 4.72
N VAL A 8 3.86 6.90 4.70
CA VAL A 8 4.73 6.31 3.67
C VAL A 8 4.12 6.46 2.28
N GLN A 9 2.81 6.22 2.13
CA GLN A 9 2.09 6.43 0.88
C GLN A 9 2.09 7.90 0.44
N GLY A 10 1.95 8.84 1.39
CA GLY A 10 2.08 10.27 1.13
C GLY A 10 3.47 10.65 0.65
N LEU A 11 4.52 10.12 1.28
CA LEU A 11 5.91 10.35 0.89
C LEU A 11 6.21 9.86 -0.53
N TRP A 12 5.71 8.69 -0.94
CA TRP A 12 5.87 8.18 -2.31
C TRP A 12 5.25 9.10 -3.38
N ARG A 13 4.24 9.89 -3.00
CA ARG A 13 3.57 10.86 -3.88
C ARG A 13 4.12 12.29 -3.75
N GLY A 14 5.23 12.48 -3.02
CA GLY A 14 5.82 13.80 -2.80
C GLY A 14 6.46 14.45 -4.04
N TRP A 15 6.62 13.70 -5.13
CA TRP A 15 7.15 14.19 -6.41
C TRP A 15 6.19 13.83 -7.54
N ASP A 16 5.92 14.77 -8.44
CA ASP A 16 5.22 14.45 -9.71
C ASP A 16 6.15 13.67 -10.65
N ALA A 17 5.57 12.98 -11.64
CA ALA A 17 6.29 12.11 -12.57
C ALA A 17 7.45 12.80 -13.31
N ASP A 18 7.33 14.08 -13.61
CA ASP A 18 8.29 14.88 -14.38
C ASP A 18 8.89 16.02 -13.54
N ALA A 19 8.90 15.87 -12.21
CA ALA A 19 9.43 16.88 -11.30
C ALA A 19 10.95 17.04 -11.41
N LEU A 20 11.69 15.96 -11.72
CA LEU A 20 13.15 15.99 -11.86
C LEU A 20 13.52 16.30 -13.32
N LEU A 21 14.05 17.50 -13.56
CA LEU A 21 14.32 18.04 -14.89
C LEU A 21 15.74 17.70 -15.38
N PHE A 22 16.70 17.62 -14.46
CA PHE A 22 18.14 17.41 -14.77
C PHE A 22 18.69 18.37 -15.85
N ASP A 23 18.19 19.60 -15.92
CA ASP A 23 18.57 20.59 -16.91
C ASP A 23 19.91 21.23 -16.56
N LYS A 24 20.96 20.80 -17.25
CA LYS A 24 22.32 21.34 -17.09
C LYS A 24 22.49 22.73 -17.70
N ALA A 25 21.76 23.06 -18.76
CA ALA A 25 21.93 24.33 -19.46
C ALA A 25 21.25 25.47 -18.69
N GLY A 26 20.04 25.23 -18.18
CA GLY A 26 19.30 26.17 -17.34
C GLY A 26 19.62 26.09 -15.85
N GLY A 27 20.44 25.12 -15.41
CA GLY A 27 20.85 24.96 -14.02
C GLY A 27 19.72 24.50 -13.08
N ARG A 28 18.74 23.76 -13.60
CA ARG A 28 17.54 23.33 -12.85
C ARG A 28 17.55 21.83 -12.64
N PHE A 29 17.69 21.41 -11.38
CA PHE A 29 17.61 19.99 -11.02
C PHE A 29 16.15 19.47 -11.01
N HIS A 30 15.22 20.26 -10.47
CA HIS A 30 13.80 19.91 -10.36
C HIS A 30 12.90 21.14 -10.54
N ASP A 31 11.60 20.89 -10.73
CA ASP A 31 10.55 21.90 -10.68
C ASP A 31 9.99 22.04 -9.25
N PRO A 32 10.18 23.18 -8.57
CA PRO A 32 9.69 23.39 -7.20
C PRO A 32 8.17 23.29 -7.07
N GLN A 33 7.41 23.54 -8.14
CA GLN A 33 5.94 23.43 -8.12
C GLN A 33 5.45 21.98 -8.14
N LYS A 34 6.34 21.04 -8.44
CA LYS A 34 6.09 19.60 -8.55
C LYS A 34 6.68 18.80 -7.39
N MET A 35 7.08 19.50 -6.34
CA MET A 35 7.59 18.97 -5.09
C MET A 35 6.60 19.30 -3.97
N HIS A 36 6.01 18.26 -3.38
CA HIS A 36 4.91 18.39 -2.43
C HIS A 36 5.35 17.94 -1.04
N LEU A 37 5.23 18.83 -0.05
CA LEU A 37 5.46 18.47 1.34
C LEU A 37 4.29 17.63 1.86
N LEU A 38 4.61 16.65 2.71
CA LEU A 38 3.60 15.86 3.41
C LEU A 38 3.06 16.63 4.63
N ASP A 39 3.94 17.32 5.36
CA ASP A 39 3.65 18.11 6.56
C ASP A 39 2.72 17.41 7.58
N HIS A 40 2.87 16.09 7.72
CA HIS A 40 2.08 15.28 8.64
C HIS A 40 2.46 15.56 10.10
N LYS A 41 1.45 15.75 10.94
CA LYS A 41 1.57 15.84 12.41
C LYS A 41 0.44 15.04 13.03
N GLY A 42 0.74 13.81 13.44
CA GLY A 42 -0.22 12.88 14.02
C GLY A 42 0.06 12.57 15.48
N GLY A 43 -0.61 11.53 15.99
CA GLY A 43 -0.48 11.10 17.37
C GLY A 43 0.84 10.37 17.63
N PHE A 44 1.41 9.73 16.60
CA PHE A 44 2.64 8.94 16.73
C PHE A 44 3.83 9.55 15.98
N PHE A 45 3.59 10.26 14.87
CA PHE A 45 4.66 10.77 14.01
C PHE A 45 4.50 12.25 13.66
N SER A 46 5.65 12.89 13.36
CA SER A 46 5.73 14.22 12.79
C SER A 46 6.72 14.17 11.62
N VAL A 47 6.22 14.32 10.39
CA VAL A 47 6.99 14.08 9.15
C VAL A 47 6.72 15.18 8.13
N ARG A 48 7.75 15.97 7.82
CA ARG A 48 7.67 17.09 6.87
C ARG A 48 7.57 16.65 5.39
N GLY A 49 8.40 15.71 4.97
CA GLY A 49 8.55 15.38 3.54
C GLY A 49 9.27 16.47 2.71
N PRO A 50 9.36 16.30 1.38
CA PRO A 50 8.96 15.09 0.64
C PRO A 50 9.96 13.95 0.90
N LEU A 51 9.74 12.80 0.27
CA LEU A 51 10.73 11.73 0.25
C LEU A 51 12.01 12.20 -0.46
N ASN A 52 13.18 11.85 0.08
CA ASN A 52 14.49 12.27 -0.45
C ASN A 52 14.98 11.43 -1.66
N VAL A 53 14.08 10.65 -2.27
CA VAL A 53 14.36 9.86 -3.47
C VAL A 53 13.35 10.19 -4.57
N ALA A 54 13.73 9.93 -5.82
CA ALA A 54 12.87 10.14 -6.98
C ALA A 54 11.63 9.25 -6.93
N ARG A 55 10.55 9.70 -7.57
CA ARG A 55 9.33 8.91 -7.79
C ARG A 55 9.67 7.62 -8.53
N SER A 56 9.18 6.49 -8.01
CA SER A 56 9.31 5.19 -8.69
C SER A 56 8.42 5.15 -9.95
N PRO A 57 8.80 4.41 -11.01
CA PRO A 57 7.89 4.15 -12.14
C PRO A 57 6.56 3.49 -11.76
N GLN A 58 6.52 2.80 -10.62
CA GLN A 58 5.30 2.18 -10.08
C GLN A 58 4.47 3.13 -9.22
N ASP A 59 4.98 4.33 -8.94
CA ASP A 59 4.45 5.33 -7.99
C ASP A 59 4.47 4.86 -6.54
N ALA A 60 3.84 3.72 -6.23
CA ALA A 60 3.89 3.03 -4.97
C ALA A 60 4.18 1.54 -5.20
N PRO A 61 4.97 0.88 -4.32
CA PRO A 61 5.09 -0.57 -4.34
C PRO A 61 3.77 -1.25 -3.97
N VAL A 62 3.62 -2.51 -4.38
CA VAL A 62 2.48 -3.36 -4.00
C VAL A 62 2.47 -3.56 -2.48
N LEU A 63 1.34 -3.26 -1.85
CA LEU A 63 1.13 -3.46 -0.41
C LEU A 63 0.56 -4.85 -0.14
N VAL A 64 1.40 -5.71 0.44
CA VAL A 64 1.04 -7.05 0.89
C VAL A 64 0.87 -7.04 2.40
N MET A 65 -0.26 -7.52 2.89
CA MET A 65 -0.53 -7.66 4.32
C MET A 65 -0.87 -9.10 4.68
N SER A 66 -0.47 -9.54 5.88
CA SER A 66 -0.64 -10.90 6.37
C SER A 66 -0.78 -10.91 7.89
N GLY A 67 -1.36 -11.97 8.47
CA GLY A 67 -1.46 -12.10 9.93
C GLY A 67 -2.32 -11.03 10.58
N LEU A 68 -3.41 -10.66 9.90
CA LEU A 68 -4.32 -9.60 10.29
C LEU A 68 -5.25 -10.06 11.41
N SER A 69 -5.43 -9.23 12.44
CA SER A 69 -6.55 -9.38 13.36
C SER A 69 -7.86 -8.88 12.72
N GLU A 70 -9.01 -9.19 13.32
CA GLU A 70 -10.30 -8.69 12.85
C GLU A 70 -10.34 -7.15 12.74
N ALA A 71 -9.72 -6.45 13.69
CA ALA A 71 -9.60 -5.00 13.69
C ALA A 71 -8.69 -4.48 12.57
N ASP A 72 -7.70 -5.28 12.14
CA ASP A 72 -6.80 -4.90 11.04
C ASP A 72 -7.44 -5.13 9.67
N LEU A 73 -8.46 -6.00 9.56
CA LEU A 73 -9.13 -6.29 8.27
C LEU A 73 -9.74 -5.03 7.67
N ASP A 74 -10.43 -4.23 8.47
CA ASP A 74 -11.07 -3.00 7.99
C ASP A 74 -10.06 -2.00 7.43
N PHE A 75 -8.89 -1.92 8.06
CA PHE A 75 -7.80 -1.09 7.56
C PHE A 75 -7.15 -1.71 6.32
N ALA A 76 -6.85 -3.00 6.35
CA ALA A 76 -6.22 -3.73 5.24
C ALA A 76 -7.08 -3.63 3.96
N VAL A 77 -8.40 -3.78 4.06
CA VAL A 77 -9.26 -3.65 2.86
C VAL A 77 -9.22 -2.25 2.26
N ARG A 78 -8.87 -1.20 3.01
CA ARG A 78 -8.74 0.16 2.46
C ARG A 78 -7.43 0.36 1.72
N VAL A 79 -6.35 -0.30 2.13
CA VAL A 79 -4.99 0.04 1.66
C VAL A 79 -4.25 -1.09 0.95
N ALA A 80 -4.56 -2.35 1.21
CA ALA A 80 -3.79 -3.48 0.70
C ALA A 80 -4.13 -3.75 -0.77
N ASP A 81 -3.10 -4.09 -1.53
CA ASP A 81 -3.24 -4.67 -2.87
C ASP A 81 -3.36 -6.19 -2.78
N VAL A 82 -2.73 -6.80 -1.77
CA VAL A 82 -2.76 -8.23 -1.51
C VAL A 82 -2.95 -8.52 -0.02
N VAL A 83 -3.87 -9.42 0.29
CA VAL A 83 -4.01 -10.02 1.62
C VAL A 83 -3.64 -11.49 1.56
N LEU A 84 -2.68 -11.89 2.39
CA LEU A 84 -2.27 -13.27 2.58
C LEU A 84 -3.01 -13.88 3.78
N ILE A 85 -3.80 -14.91 3.49
CA ILE A 85 -4.53 -15.69 4.50
C ILE A 85 -3.89 -17.07 4.68
N ALA A 86 -4.14 -17.69 5.83
CA ALA A 86 -3.66 -19.03 6.17
C ALA A 86 -4.84 -19.88 6.64
N GLU A 87 -5.87 -20.00 5.80
CA GLU A 87 -7.06 -20.78 6.11
C GLU A 87 -6.82 -22.28 5.86
N GLY A 88 -7.29 -23.12 6.78
CA GLY A 88 -7.01 -24.57 6.77
C GLY A 88 -7.87 -25.39 5.80
N SER A 89 -8.91 -24.80 5.19
CA SER A 89 -9.79 -25.51 4.24
C SER A 89 -10.24 -24.61 3.08
N PRO A 90 -10.63 -25.19 1.92
CA PRO A 90 -11.20 -24.44 0.80
C PRO A 90 -12.47 -23.66 1.16
N GLU A 91 -13.29 -24.19 2.07
CA GLU A 91 -14.54 -23.57 2.52
C GLU A 91 -14.25 -22.33 3.39
N ALA A 92 -13.33 -22.44 4.35
CA ALA A 92 -12.89 -21.33 5.18
C ALA A 92 -12.24 -20.23 4.33
N THR A 93 -11.41 -20.63 3.35
CA THR A 93 -10.81 -19.71 2.39
C THR A 93 -11.87 -18.94 1.59
N ARG A 94 -12.91 -19.63 1.10
CA ARG A 94 -14.01 -18.98 0.36
C ARG A 94 -14.73 -17.97 1.24
N ALA A 95 -15.06 -18.33 2.48
CA ALA A 95 -15.71 -17.43 3.42
C ALA A 95 -14.86 -16.17 3.70
N ALA A 96 -13.55 -16.34 3.92
CA ALA A 96 -12.63 -15.22 4.11
C ALA A 96 -12.55 -14.30 2.87
N CYS A 97 -12.51 -14.88 1.66
CA CYS A 97 -12.55 -14.11 0.42
C CYS A 97 -13.85 -13.29 0.27
N ASP A 98 -14.99 -13.89 0.60
CA ASP A 98 -16.29 -13.22 0.49
C ASP A 98 -16.44 -12.10 1.54
N ASP A 99 -15.97 -12.31 2.77
CA ASP A 99 -15.94 -11.27 3.82
C ASP A 99 -15.05 -10.08 3.39
N LEU A 100 -13.81 -10.35 2.97
CA LEU A 100 -12.87 -9.34 2.50
C LEU A 100 -13.41 -8.55 1.31
N ARG A 101 -14.10 -9.21 0.38
CA ARG A 101 -14.76 -8.55 -0.76
C ARG A 101 -15.91 -7.66 -0.30
N GLY A 102 -16.73 -8.13 0.64
CA GLY A 102 -17.82 -7.35 1.21
C GLY A 102 -17.33 -6.08 1.92
N ARG A 103 -16.26 -6.20 2.71
CA ARG A 103 -15.62 -5.05 3.37
C ARG A 103 -14.99 -4.08 2.38
N ALA A 104 -14.33 -4.57 1.33
CA ALA A 104 -13.76 -3.71 0.28
C ALA A 104 -14.85 -2.89 -0.44
N LEU A 105 -15.98 -3.51 -0.77
CA LEU A 105 -17.15 -2.82 -1.32
C LEU A 105 -17.71 -1.76 -0.37
N ALA A 106 -17.87 -2.10 0.91
CA ALA A 106 -18.32 -1.17 1.93
C ALA A 106 -17.36 0.03 2.11
N ALA A 107 -16.07 -0.19 1.89
CA ALA A 107 -15.04 0.84 1.87
C ALA A 107 -14.96 1.63 0.55
N GLY A 108 -15.84 1.36 -0.42
CA GLY A 108 -15.91 2.05 -1.70
C GLY A 108 -14.81 1.63 -2.70
N ARG A 109 -14.15 0.49 -2.48
CA ARG A 109 -13.20 -0.08 -3.44
C ARG A 109 -13.89 -1.06 -4.38
N GLU A 110 -13.38 -1.13 -5.59
CA GLU A 110 -13.76 -2.18 -6.53
C GLU A 110 -13.37 -3.56 -5.96
N PRO A 111 -14.25 -4.58 -6.06
CA PRO A 111 -14.00 -5.94 -5.56
C PRO A 111 -12.67 -6.55 -5.99
N ASP A 112 -12.22 -6.22 -7.20
CA ASP A 112 -11.00 -6.78 -7.80
C ASP A 112 -9.73 -5.97 -7.51
N ALA A 113 -9.85 -4.83 -6.80
CA ALA A 113 -8.74 -3.97 -6.42
C ALA A 113 -7.82 -4.59 -5.35
N MET A 114 -8.26 -5.66 -4.68
CA MET A 114 -7.48 -6.40 -3.70
C MET A 114 -7.45 -7.88 -4.08
N LYS A 115 -6.27 -8.49 -4.08
CA LYS A 115 -6.11 -9.93 -4.30
C LYS A 115 -5.99 -10.65 -2.97
N VAL A 116 -6.69 -11.76 -2.83
CA VAL A 116 -6.55 -12.65 -1.67
C VAL A 116 -5.74 -13.85 -2.11
N LEU A 117 -4.59 -14.04 -1.46
CA LEU A 117 -3.70 -15.18 -1.68
C LEU A 117 -3.72 -16.05 -0.43
N MET A 118 -3.70 -17.37 -0.60
CA MET A 118 -3.62 -18.29 0.53
C MET A 118 -2.27 -18.97 0.58
N THR A 119 -1.74 -19.15 1.80
CA THR A 119 -0.61 -20.05 2.01
C THR A 119 -1.13 -21.48 2.00
N VAL A 120 -0.64 -22.31 1.08
CA VAL A 120 -0.93 -23.74 1.06
C VAL A 120 0.23 -24.47 1.71
N ALA A 121 -0.04 -25.33 2.70
CA ALA A 121 0.99 -26.20 3.25
C ALA A 121 1.49 -27.16 2.15
N GLY A 122 2.80 -27.19 1.92
CA GLY A 122 3.40 -28.14 1.00
C GLY A 122 3.27 -29.56 1.54
N ASP A 123 3.04 -30.53 0.65
CA ASP A 123 3.15 -31.95 1.00
C ASP A 123 4.62 -32.23 1.37
N PRO A 124 4.92 -32.73 2.58
CA PRO A 124 6.28 -33.09 2.95
C PRO A 124 6.90 -34.17 2.04
N GLU A 125 6.11 -34.88 1.24
CA GLU A 125 6.59 -35.88 0.25
C GLU A 125 7.04 -35.28 -1.09
N LEU A 126 6.76 -33.99 -1.35
CA LEU A 126 7.28 -33.26 -2.51
C LEU A 126 8.63 -32.59 -2.17
N LYS A 127 9.68 -33.41 -2.00
CA LYS A 127 11.08 -32.97 -1.98
C LYS A 127 11.92 -33.74 -3.00
#